data_AF-A0A2Z2MZ57-F1
#
_entry.id   AF-A0A2Z2MZ57-F1
#
_cell.length_a   1.000
_cell.length_b   1.000
_cell.length_c   1.000
_cell.angle_alpha   90.00
_cell.angle_beta   90.00
_cell.angle_gamma   90.00
#
_symmetry.space_group_name_H-M   'P 1'
#
loop_
_entity.id
_entity.type
_entity.pdbx_description
1 polymer ?
#
loop_
_entity_poly.entity_id
_entity_poly.type
_entity_poly.pdbx_seq_one_letter_code
_entity_poly.pdbx_strand_id
1 'polypeptide(L)'
;MRRSNKKRLIPLALALVLALVGAALAVPTFQVVVQQVGQGTGTIITPVGSAAVNYNINWSTLKVTSVDVAFDQAPGDGSVVQVYIYDKSDTLIGEGQATISGDTTTSVTVSLTTQPDLLDMDHVQLIVVGKEVSP
;
A
#
# COMPACT_ATOMS: atom_id res chain seq x y z
N MET A 1 -18.14 -34.00 49.39
CA MET A 1 -19.06 -33.84 48.25
C MET A 1 -18.43 -32.86 47.25
N ARG A 2 -17.74 -33.36 46.21
CA ARG A 2 -16.91 -32.55 45.28
C ARG A 2 -17.76 -32.20 44.04
N ARG A 3 -18.34 -31.00 43.99
CA ARG A 3 -19.22 -30.56 42.88
C ARG A 3 -18.38 -30.19 41.64
N SER A 4 -18.81 -30.70 40.49
CA SER A 4 -18.15 -30.63 39.19
C SER A 4 -18.16 -29.21 38.59
N ASN A 5 -16.99 -28.58 38.45
CA ASN A 5 -16.80 -27.28 37.77
C ASN A 5 -16.84 -27.36 36.22
N LYS A 6 -17.11 -28.53 35.64
CA LYS A 6 -17.03 -28.75 34.18
C LYS A 6 -18.07 -27.98 33.35
N LYS A 7 -19.14 -27.45 33.96
CA LYS A 7 -20.24 -26.76 33.23
C LYS A 7 -20.00 -25.26 32.98
N ARG A 8 -18.95 -24.65 33.56
CA ARG A 8 -18.64 -23.21 33.42
C ARG A 8 -17.56 -22.87 32.38
N LEU A 9 -16.90 -23.89 31.81
CA LEU A 9 -15.83 -23.69 30.82
C LEU A 9 -16.34 -23.48 29.39
N ILE A 10 -17.54 -23.98 29.08
CA ILE A 10 -18.16 -23.87 27.76
C ILE A 10 -18.46 -22.40 27.38
N PRO A 11 -19.12 -21.57 28.21
CA PRO A 11 -19.36 -20.17 27.85
C PRO A 11 -18.08 -19.34 27.78
N LEU A 12 -17.05 -19.69 28.57
CA LEU A 12 -15.78 -18.96 28.60
C LEU A 12 -14.95 -19.23 27.33
N ALA A 13 -14.92 -20.47 26.84
CA ALA A 13 -14.26 -20.80 25.58
C ALA A 13 -14.96 -20.17 24.38
N LEU A 14 -16.30 -20.09 24.40
CA LEU A 14 -17.07 -19.43 23.34
C LEU A 14 -16.81 -17.92 23.30
N ALA A 15 -16.74 -17.26 24.47
CA ALA A 15 -16.42 -15.84 24.56
C ALA A 15 -15.00 -15.52 24.07
N LEU A 16 -14.03 -16.41 24.34
CA LEU A 16 -12.67 -16.29 23.84
C LEU A 16 -12.61 -16.39 22.31
N VAL A 17 -13.32 -17.35 21.71
CA VAL A 17 -13.39 -17.49 20.25
C VAL A 17 -14.06 -16.28 19.60
N LEU A 18 -15.15 -15.76 20.18
CA LEU A 18 -15.81 -14.54 19.67
C LEU A 18 -14.88 -13.30 19.76
N ALA A 19 -14.12 -13.18 20.85
CA ALA A 19 -13.18 -12.06 21.03
C ALA A 19 -11.99 -12.14 20.05
N LEU A 20 -11.51 -13.34 19.73
CA LEU A 20 -10.43 -13.54 18.75
C LEU A 20 -10.88 -13.27 17.32
N VAL A 21 -12.14 -13.54 16.97
CA VAL A 21 -12.70 -13.22 15.64
C VAL A 21 -12.89 -11.70 15.47
N GLY A 22 -13.17 -10.97 16.55
CA GLY A 22 -13.32 -9.50 16.52
C GLY A 22 -12.02 -8.72 16.33
N ALA A 23 -10.87 -9.31 16.66
CA ALA A 23 -9.57 -8.62 16.59
C ALA A 23 -8.92 -8.63 15.19
N ALA A 24 -9.46 -9.41 14.24
CA ALA A 24 -8.82 -9.65 12.94
C ALA A 24 -9.23 -8.69 11.82
N LEU A 25 -10.08 -7.68 12.08
CA LEU A 25 -10.68 -6.83 11.03
C LEU A 25 -10.33 -5.34 11.13
N ALA A 26 -9.36 -4.97 11.96
CA ALA A 26 -8.70 -3.67 11.82
C ALA A 26 -7.68 -3.74 10.68
N VAL A 27 -8.14 -4.03 9.46
CA VAL A 27 -7.33 -3.82 8.25
C VAL A 27 -7.35 -2.31 8.03
N PRO A 28 -6.22 -1.59 8.18
CA PRO A 28 -6.18 -0.18 7.84
C PRO A 28 -6.62 0.00 6.39
N THR A 29 -7.72 0.70 6.20
CA THR A 29 -8.18 1.13 4.88
C THR A 29 -7.32 2.32 4.48
N PHE A 30 -6.25 2.08 3.73
CA PHE A 30 -5.41 3.14 3.18
C PHE A 30 -6.18 3.84 2.05
N GLN A 31 -6.58 5.09 2.25
CA GLN A 31 -7.10 5.93 1.17
C GLN A 31 -5.91 6.45 0.38
N VAL A 32 -5.76 5.99 -0.85
CA VAL A 32 -4.79 6.54 -1.80
C VAL A 32 -5.30 7.91 -2.26
N VAL A 33 -4.84 8.97 -1.60
CA VAL A 33 -5.14 10.36 -1.98
C VAL A 33 -4.01 10.86 -2.87
N VAL A 34 -4.20 10.81 -4.19
CA VAL A 34 -3.26 11.40 -5.15
C VAL A 34 -3.67 12.85 -5.38
N GLN A 35 -2.97 13.77 -4.72
CA GLN A 35 -3.24 15.20 -4.82
C GLN A 35 -2.43 15.79 -5.98
N GLN A 36 -3.12 16.27 -7.02
CA GLN A 36 -2.52 17.18 -7.99
C GLN A 36 -2.50 18.58 -7.39
N VAL A 37 -1.34 19.23 -7.44
CA VAL A 37 -1.22 20.63 -7.05
C VAL A 37 -1.98 21.48 -8.08
N GLY A 38 -3.20 21.90 -7.74
CA GLY A 38 -3.96 22.90 -8.49
C GLY A 38 -5.41 22.60 -8.86
N GLN A 39 -5.94 21.38 -8.71
CA GLN A 39 -7.37 21.10 -8.91
C GLN A 39 -7.86 19.97 -7.99
N GLY A 40 -9.01 20.19 -7.34
CA GLY A 40 -9.63 19.22 -6.43
C GLY A 40 -10.03 17.94 -7.15
N THR A 41 -9.73 16.80 -6.53
CA THR A 41 -10.24 15.44 -6.80
C THR A 41 -10.58 15.14 -8.27
N GLY A 42 -9.64 14.56 -9.02
CA GLY A 42 -9.86 14.18 -10.41
C GLY A 42 -8.94 13.08 -10.91
N THR A 43 -9.59 12.04 -11.45
CA THR A 43 -9.16 10.86 -12.22
C THR A 43 -7.79 10.93 -12.89
N ILE A 44 -7.07 9.81 -12.84
CA ILE A 44 -5.80 9.60 -13.53
C ILE A 44 -5.98 9.91 -15.02
N ILE A 45 -5.18 10.84 -15.55
CA ILE A 45 -5.13 11.15 -16.97
C ILE A 45 -3.76 10.74 -17.49
N THR A 46 -3.80 9.83 -18.46
CA THR A 46 -2.81 9.46 -19.49
C THR A 46 -1.32 9.46 -19.06
N PRO A 47 -0.62 8.32 -19.19
CA PRO A 47 -0.96 7.17 -20.04
C PRO A 47 -1.86 6.09 -19.41
N VAL A 48 -2.15 6.15 -18.11
CA VAL A 48 -2.89 5.09 -17.39
C VAL A 48 -4.16 5.63 -16.74
N GLY A 49 -5.22 4.82 -16.70
CA GLY A 49 -6.53 5.21 -16.14
C GLY A 49 -6.69 4.83 -14.67
N SER A 50 -5.98 3.80 -14.22
CA SER A 50 -5.97 3.29 -12.85
C SER A 50 -4.68 2.53 -12.54
N ALA A 51 -4.32 2.48 -11.26
CA ALA A 51 -3.18 1.70 -10.77
C ALA A 51 -3.53 0.98 -9.46
N ALA A 52 -3.03 -0.23 -9.30
CA ALA A 52 -3.05 -1.00 -8.07
C ALA A 52 -1.65 -1.03 -7.45
N VAL A 53 -1.58 -0.96 -6.12
CA VAL A 53 -0.34 -0.89 -5.37
C VAL A 53 -0.30 -2.04 -4.37
N ASN A 54 0.84 -2.76 -4.33
CA ASN A 54 1.10 -3.79 -3.33
C ASN A 54 2.46 -3.55 -2.66
N TYR A 55 2.55 -3.79 -1.35
CA TYR A 55 3.76 -3.54 -0.58
C TYR A 55 4.51 -4.84 -0.33
N ASN A 56 5.81 -4.82 -0.60
CA ASN A 56 6.71 -5.90 -0.21
C ASN A 56 7.28 -5.59 1.17
N ILE A 57 6.94 -6.45 2.14
CA ILE A 57 7.24 -6.26 3.56
C ILE A 57 8.33 -7.25 3.98
N ASN A 58 9.39 -6.74 4.61
CA ASN A 58 10.28 -7.57 5.39
C ASN A 58 9.63 -7.88 6.75
N TRP A 59 9.04 -9.06 6.87
CA TRP A 59 8.32 -9.48 8.08
C TRP A 59 9.18 -9.64 9.33
N SER A 60 10.51 -9.69 9.21
CA SER A 60 11.41 -9.75 10.38
C SER A 60 11.60 -8.39 11.04
N THR A 61 11.55 -7.31 10.25
CA THR A 61 11.72 -5.93 10.71
C THR A 61 10.43 -5.11 10.64
N LEU A 62 9.36 -5.65 10.05
CA LEU A 62 8.10 -4.97 9.75
C LEU A 62 8.28 -3.71 8.89
N LYS A 63 9.30 -3.71 8.02
CA LYS A 63 9.59 -2.58 7.12
C LYS A 63 9.14 -2.86 5.69
N VAL A 64 8.66 -1.83 5.01
CA VAL A 64 8.36 -1.92 3.57
C VAL A 64 9.63 -1.71 2.77
N THR A 65 9.98 -2.68 1.93
CA THR A 65 11.23 -2.68 1.15
C THR A 65 11.04 -2.15 -0.26
N SER A 66 9.91 -2.49 -0.88
CA SER A 66 9.56 -2.09 -2.23
C SER A 66 8.05 -2.07 -2.42
N VAL A 67 7.61 -1.47 -3.52
CA VAL A 67 6.22 -1.30 -3.88
C VAL A 67 6.01 -1.82 -5.30
N ASP A 68 5.16 -2.81 -5.47
CA ASP A 68 4.74 -3.28 -6.77
C ASP A 68 3.55 -2.45 -7.24
N VAL A 69 3.71 -1.83 -8.39
CA VAL A 69 2.68 -1.01 -9.04
C VAL A 69 2.22 -1.73 -10.29
N ALA A 70 0.93 -1.99 -10.39
CA ALA A 70 0.29 -2.55 -11.58
C ALA A 70 -0.66 -1.53 -12.19
N PHE A 71 -0.58 -1.35 -13.50
CA PHE A 71 -1.37 -0.41 -14.27
C PHE A 71 -2.41 -1.16 -15.11
N ASP A 72 -3.55 -0.51 -15.36
CA ASP A 72 -4.56 -1.03 -16.28
C ASP A 72 -4.13 -0.99 -17.75
N GLN A 73 -3.22 -0.08 -18.08
CA GLN A 73 -2.62 0.09 -19.41
C GLN A 73 -1.11 0.29 -19.28
N ALA A 74 -0.35 -0.06 -20.32
CA ALA A 74 1.08 0.14 -20.30
C ALA A 74 1.40 1.66 -20.35
N PRO A 75 2.19 2.20 -19.41
CA PRO A 75 2.57 3.62 -19.43
C PRO A 75 3.43 4.02 -20.65
N GLY A 76 4.06 3.04 -21.30
CA GLY A 76 5.02 3.24 -22.40
C GLY A 76 6.48 3.21 -21.94
N ASP A 77 7.38 2.78 -22.82
CA ASP A 77 8.81 2.66 -22.54
C ASP A 77 9.43 4.01 -22.15
N GLY A 78 10.28 4.00 -21.12
CA GLY A 78 10.95 5.18 -20.60
C GLY A 78 10.09 6.04 -19.66
N SER A 79 8.85 5.63 -19.37
CA SER A 79 8.07 6.28 -18.32
C SER A 79 8.70 6.07 -16.95
N VAL A 80 8.62 7.07 -16.07
CA VAL A 80 9.15 7.02 -14.70
C VAL A 80 7.99 6.96 -13.72
N VAL A 81 8.04 6.00 -12.81
CA VAL A 81 7.08 5.80 -11.74
C VAL A 81 7.74 6.19 -10.44
N GLN A 82 7.17 7.15 -9.73
CA GLN A 82 7.62 7.61 -8.42
C GLN A 82 6.57 7.26 -7.37
N VAL A 83 7.04 6.76 -6.24
CA VAL A 83 6.22 6.37 -5.10
C VAL A 83 6.67 7.19 -3.90
N TYR A 84 5.70 7.80 -3.23
CA TYR A 84 5.88 8.54 -1.98
C TYR A 84 4.94 7.97 -0.93
N ILE A 85 5.45 7.70 0.27
CA ILE A 85 4.72 7.11 1.38
C ILE A 85 4.73 8.10 2.53
N TYR A 86 3.55 8.39 3.06
CA TYR A 86 3.34 9.37 4.11
C TYR A 86 2.78 8.71 5.37
N ASP A 87 3.11 9.31 6.51
CA ASP A 87 2.49 9.00 7.80
C ASP A 87 1.18 9.77 8.02
N LYS A 88 0.54 9.55 9.18
CA LYS A 88 -0.72 10.21 9.56
C LYS A 88 -0.62 11.73 9.73
N SER A 89 0.59 12.27 9.78
CA SER A 89 0.86 13.71 9.91
C SER A 89 1.29 14.31 8.57
N ASP A 90 1.05 13.62 7.45
CA ASP A 90 1.49 13.99 6.11
C ASP A 90 3.02 14.14 5.98
N THR A 91 3.79 13.47 6.84
CA THR A 91 5.26 13.47 6.76
C THR A 91 5.72 12.37 5.82
N LEU A 92 6.59 12.71 4.87
CA LEU A 92 7.21 11.74 3.96
C LEU A 92 8.14 10.80 4.74
N ILE A 93 7.81 9.51 4.76
CA ILE A 93 8.54 8.47 5.48
C ILE A 93 9.16 7.41 4.57
N GLY A 94 8.80 7.40 3.29
CA GLY A 94 9.39 6.50 2.29
C GLY A 94 9.23 7.07 0.89
N GLU A 95 10.23 6.88 0.05
CA GLU A 95 10.18 7.29 -1.35
C GLU A 95 10.99 6.32 -2.22
N GLY A 96 10.62 6.22 -3.49
CA GLY A 96 11.34 5.41 -4.47
C GLY A 96 10.93 5.76 -5.89
N GLN A 97 11.75 5.35 -6.85
CA GLN A 97 11.43 5.49 -8.26
C GLN A 97 11.86 4.27 -9.08
N ALA A 98 11.16 4.02 -10.17
CA ALA A 98 11.55 3.05 -11.18
C ALA A 98 11.21 3.55 -12.58
N THR A 99 12.00 3.13 -13.57
CA THR A 99 11.72 3.40 -14.98
C THR A 99 11.10 2.16 -15.61
N ILE A 100 10.02 2.36 -16.36
CA ILE A 100 9.40 1.34 -17.19
C ILE A 100 10.34 1.03 -18.35
N SER A 101 10.70 -0.25 -18.47
CA SER A 101 11.38 -0.77 -19.65
C SER A 101 10.38 -1.62 -20.45
N GLY A 102 10.14 -1.23 -21.69
CA GLY A 102 9.24 -1.90 -22.63
C GLY A 102 7.85 -1.26 -22.73
N ASP A 103 7.38 -1.10 -23.97
CA ASP A 103 6.11 -0.44 -24.30
C ASP A 103 4.86 -1.23 -23.88
N THR A 104 5.00 -2.51 -23.56
CA THR A 104 3.90 -3.39 -23.15
C THR A 104 3.90 -3.69 -21.65
N THR A 105 4.84 -3.12 -20.90
CA THR A 105 4.99 -3.37 -19.48
C THR A 105 3.89 -2.67 -18.69
N THR A 106 3.06 -3.46 -18.01
CA THR A 106 1.93 -2.97 -17.18
C THR A 106 2.22 -3.05 -15.69
N SER A 107 3.42 -3.46 -15.27
CA SER A 107 3.78 -3.54 -13.85
C SER A 107 5.23 -3.20 -13.62
N VAL A 108 5.52 -2.58 -12.48
CA VAL A 108 6.89 -2.25 -12.07
C VAL A 108 7.06 -2.38 -10.57
N THR A 109 8.21 -2.89 -10.15
CA THR A 109 8.62 -2.87 -8.75
C THR A 109 9.47 -1.64 -8.49
N VAL A 110 9.01 -0.81 -7.56
CA VAL A 110 9.71 0.39 -7.10
C VAL A 110 10.41 0.08 -5.79
N SER A 111 11.74 0.03 -5.80
CA SER A 111 12.52 -0.08 -4.58
C SER A 111 12.49 1.23 -3.81
N LEU A 112 12.28 1.15 -2.49
CA LEU A 112 12.27 2.34 -1.64
C LEU A 112 13.69 2.68 -1.17
N THR A 113 14.05 3.96 -1.26
CA THR A 113 15.31 4.53 -0.76
C THR A 113 15.33 4.50 0.76
N THR A 114 14.21 4.89 1.38
CA THR A 114 13.98 4.81 2.83
C THR A 114 12.88 3.80 3.08
N GLN A 115 13.13 2.82 3.95
CA GLN A 115 12.19 1.74 4.26
C GLN A 115 11.37 2.12 5.51
N PRO A 116 10.13 2.60 5.35
CA PRO A 116 9.29 2.96 6.48
C PRO A 116 8.86 1.72 7.25
N ASP A 117 8.60 1.91 8.54
CA ASP A 117 7.92 0.92 9.36
C ASP A 117 6.44 0.82 8.94
N LEU A 118 5.95 -0.39 8.75
CA LEU A 118 4.60 -0.68 8.19
C LEU A 118 3.47 -0.01 8.99
N LEU A 119 3.66 0.14 10.30
CA LEU A 119 2.64 0.65 11.22
C LEU A 119 2.55 2.19 11.22
N ASP A 120 3.55 2.88 10.69
CA ASP A 120 3.61 4.34 10.66
C ASP A 120 2.97 4.90 9.38
N MET A 121 2.72 4.06 8.38
CA MET A 121 2.14 4.44 7.09
C MET A 121 0.65 4.81 7.21
N ASP A 122 0.24 5.80 6.44
CA ASP A 122 -1.16 6.26 6.34
C ASP A 122 -1.68 6.33 4.90
N HIS A 123 -0.88 6.81 3.96
CA HIS A 123 -1.23 6.77 2.54
C HIS A 123 0.01 6.73 1.64
N VAL A 124 -0.24 6.39 0.38
CA VAL A 124 0.75 6.39 -0.69
C VAL A 124 0.29 7.33 -1.80
N GLN A 125 1.24 8.08 -2.34
CA GLN A 125 1.07 8.86 -3.54
C GLN A 125 1.90 8.23 -4.66
N LEU A 126 1.26 8.04 -5.81
CA LEU A 126 1.88 7.51 -7.01
C LEU A 126 1.91 8.62 -8.07
N ILE A 127 3.08 8.84 -8.67
CA ILE A 127 3.26 9.75 -9.79
C ILE A 127 3.84 8.97 -10.96
N VAL A 128 3.19 9.06 -12.13
CA VAL A 128 3.67 8.45 -13.37
C VAL A 128 3.98 9.58 -14.35
N VAL A 129 5.24 9.64 -14.77
CA VAL A 129 5.73 10.62 -15.74
C VAL A 129 6.04 9.88 -17.03
N GLY A 130 5.45 10.30 -18.15
CA GLY A 130 5.79 9.73 -19.46
C GLY A 130 7.24 9.99 -19.83
N LYS A 131 7.75 9.25 -20.83
CA LYS A 131 9.10 9.45 -21.36
C LYS A 131 9.35 10.92 -21.75
N GLU A 132 10.49 11.47 -21.34
CA GLU A 132 10.94 12.78 -21.81
C GLU A 132 11.08 12.77 -23.34
N VAL A 133 10.38 13.68 -24.00
CA VAL A 133 10.57 13.99 -25.41
C VAL A 133 11.58 15.12 -25.52
N SER A 134 12.77 14.81 -26.04
CA SER A 134 13.71 15.85 -26.46
C SER A 134 13.20 16.48 -27.77
N PRO A 135 13.21 17.82 -27.90
CA PRO A 135 12.94 18.48 -29.17
C PRO A 135 14.01 18.15 -30.24
#